data_AF-A0A7C3FIV3-F1
#
_entry.id   AF-A0A7C3FIV3-F1
#
_cell.length_a   1.000
_cell.length_b   1.000
_cell.length_c   1.000
_cell.angle_alpha   90.00
_cell.angle_beta   90.00
_cell.angle_gamma   90.00
#
_symmetry.space_group_name_H-M   'P 1'
#
loop_
_entity.id
_entity.type
_entity.pdbx_description
1 polymer ?
#
loop_
_entity_poly.entity_id
_entity_poly.type
_entity_poly.pdbx_seq_one_letter_code
_entity_poly.pdbx_strand_id
1 'polypeptide(L)'
;MSKKIKERVTVVNDLSPDPGMTEAGEFLEKITEQVAAFSVKYFEVTEELPFIYAERQFQSVLLPAIVKVADAVLVEQPVVRKKKRKRWSGRIDYWVYYKSIELLIEVKHGWMAIKAPKLRKATQQAWEDALEQLKTIKKSEAKELGMDSGEILKIAMIVVPCYQSSQDKNILLSLDIDSDGMRQKIVDGLDSEPNWSAVWEVPQAFQLTEAEYEGGRNEIHPCVNFVAKVKTI
;
A
#
# COMPACT_ATOMS: atom_id res chain seq x y z
N MET A 1 19.95 -10.76 -2.84
CA MET A 1 18.48 -10.88 -2.67
C MET A 1 17.73 -9.68 -3.24
N SER A 2 18.08 -8.42 -2.91
CA SER A 2 17.29 -7.25 -3.36
C SER A 2 17.18 -7.08 -4.89
N LYS A 3 18.22 -7.41 -5.67
CA LYS A 3 18.17 -7.32 -7.14
C LYS A 3 17.08 -8.21 -7.76
N LYS A 4 16.88 -9.43 -7.25
CA LYS A 4 15.84 -10.37 -7.71
C LYS A 4 14.42 -9.94 -7.32
N ILE A 5 14.28 -9.07 -6.32
CA ILE A 5 12.99 -8.55 -5.86
C ILE A 5 12.59 -7.35 -6.69
N LYS A 6 13.54 -6.45 -6.98
CA LYS A 6 13.32 -5.32 -7.90
C LYS A 6 12.84 -5.79 -9.28
N GLU A 7 13.36 -6.92 -9.76
CA GLU A 7 12.93 -7.56 -11.03
C GLU A 7 11.49 -8.10 -11.01
N ARG A 8 10.82 -8.12 -9.86
CA ARG A 8 9.44 -8.60 -9.67
C ARG A 8 8.46 -7.51 -9.27
N VAL A 9 8.89 -6.25 -9.32
CA VAL A 9 8.04 -5.09 -9.05
C VAL A 9 7.89 -4.29 -10.33
N THR A 10 6.65 -4.16 -10.80
CA THR A 10 6.30 -3.33 -11.95
C THR A 10 5.60 -2.07 -11.44
N VAL A 11 6.06 -0.90 -11.86
CA VAL A 11 5.55 0.41 -11.43
C VAL A 11 4.96 1.16 -12.62
N VAL A 12 3.81 1.79 -12.40
CA VAL A 12 3.25 2.83 -13.27
C VAL A 12 3.17 4.12 -12.46
N ASN A 13 3.88 5.15 -12.93
CA ASN A 13 4.03 6.42 -12.26
C ASN A 13 3.49 7.54 -13.15
N ASP A 14 2.28 8.00 -12.85
CA ASP A 14 1.58 9.08 -13.56
C ASP A 14 1.62 10.39 -12.74
N LEU A 15 2.57 10.51 -11.82
CA LEU A 15 2.81 11.74 -11.07
C LEU A 15 3.40 12.82 -11.99
N SER A 16 3.13 14.09 -11.66
CA SER A 16 3.74 15.20 -12.41
C SER A 16 5.27 15.16 -12.23
N PRO A 17 6.04 15.67 -13.21
CA PRO A 17 7.50 15.72 -13.12
C PRO A 17 8.02 16.81 -12.16
N ASP A 18 7.16 17.37 -11.32
CA ASP A 18 7.56 18.35 -10.32
C ASP A 18 8.51 17.70 -9.30
N PRO A 19 9.49 18.43 -8.73
CA PRO A 19 10.49 17.84 -7.85
C PRO A 19 9.91 17.02 -6.69
N GLY A 20 8.93 17.56 -5.96
CA GLY A 20 8.33 16.84 -4.83
C GLY A 20 7.49 15.62 -5.24
N MET A 21 6.84 15.67 -6.40
CA MET A 21 6.10 14.54 -6.96
C MET A 21 7.03 13.43 -7.45
N THR A 22 8.18 13.81 -8.03
CA THR A 22 9.24 12.88 -8.42
C THR A 22 9.81 12.17 -7.17
N GLU A 23 10.13 12.93 -6.12
CA GLU A 23 10.61 12.36 -4.86
C GLU A 23 9.55 11.45 -4.20
N ALA A 24 8.27 11.80 -4.26
CA ALA A 24 7.19 10.94 -3.77
C ALA A 24 7.06 9.64 -4.57
N GLY A 25 7.18 9.69 -5.89
CA GLY A 25 7.18 8.50 -6.75
C GLY A 25 8.36 7.56 -6.46
N GLU A 26 9.56 8.11 -6.30
CA GLU A 26 10.75 7.35 -5.89
C GLU A 26 10.57 6.72 -4.50
N PHE A 27 9.98 7.46 -3.56
CA PHE A 27 9.69 6.96 -2.22
C PHE A 27 8.76 5.75 -2.29
N LEU A 28 7.64 5.86 -3.02
CA LEU A 28 6.65 4.79 -3.19
C LEU A 28 7.25 3.53 -3.85
N GLU A 29 8.09 3.69 -4.87
CA GLU A 29 8.81 2.57 -5.49
C GLU A 29 9.74 1.88 -4.48
N LYS A 30 10.58 2.66 -3.78
CA LYS A 30 11.53 2.11 -2.81
C LYS A 30 10.84 1.40 -1.65
N ILE A 31 9.78 1.97 -1.08
CA ILE A 31 9.06 1.29 0.02
C ILE A 31 8.41 0.00 -0.48
N THR A 32 7.90 -0.04 -1.72
CA THR A 32 7.29 -1.25 -2.29
C THR A 32 8.32 -2.36 -2.43
N GLU A 33 9.51 -2.05 -2.94
CA GLU A 33 10.64 -3.00 -3.00
C GLU A 33 11.05 -3.49 -1.61
N GLN A 34 11.09 -2.60 -0.61
CA GLN A 34 11.43 -2.99 0.76
C GLN A 34 10.34 -3.83 1.42
N VAL A 35 9.05 -3.54 1.19
CA VAL A 35 7.94 -4.37 1.68
C VAL A 35 8.02 -5.76 1.10
N ALA A 36 8.29 -5.89 -0.21
CA ALA A 36 8.48 -7.18 -0.86
C ALA A 36 9.66 -7.95 -0.21
N ALA A 37 10.79 -7.28 0.00
CA ALA A 37 11.96 -7.87 0.66
C ALA A 37 11.70 -8.32 2.10
N PHE A 38 11.02 -7.50 2.90
CA PHE A 38 10.69 -7.85 4.27
C PHE A 38 9.62 -8.94 4.35
N SER A 39 8.67 -8.97 3.41
CA SER A 39 7.65 -10.03 3.35
C SER A 39 8.28 -11.38 3.04
N VAL A 40 9.22 -11.46 2.09
CA VAL A 40 9.98 -12.69 1.81
C VAL A 40 10.76 -13.13 3.04
N LYS A 41 11.50 -12.20 3.67
CA LYS A 41 12.28 -12.52 4.86
C LYS A 41 11.39 -12.98 6.04
N TYR A 42 10.22 -12.38 6.20
CA TYR A 42 9.25 -12.77 7.21
C TYR A 42 8.80 -14.22 6.96
N PHE A 43 8.37 -14.53 5.74
CA PHE A 43 7.97 -15.88 5.34
C PHE A 43 9.08 -16.92 5.53
N GLU A 44 10.33 -16.61 5.19
CA GLU A 44 11.46 -17.53 5.39
C GLU A 44 11.68 -17.94 6.86
N VAL A 45 11.15 -17.15 7.81
CA VAL A 45 11.29 -17.40 9.24
C VAL A 45 10.02 -17.95 9.86
N THR A 46 8.85 -17.50 9.40
CA THR A 46 7.55 -17.79 10.03
C THR A 46 6.66 -18.71 9.20
N GLU A 47 6.97 -18.91 7.93
CA GLU A 47 6.11 -19.58 6.93
C GLU A 47 4.76 -18.87 6.73
N GLU A 48 4.67 -17.59 7.12
CA GLU A 48 3.47 -16.77 6.99
C GLU A 48 3.70 -15.56 6.08
N LEU A 49 2.62 -15.10 5.43
CA LEU A 49 2.63 -13.90 4.60
C LEU A 49 2.05 -12.72 5.37
N PRO A 50 2.83 -11.68 5.70
CA PRO A 50 2.39 -10.62 6.61
C PRO A 50 1.22 -9.77 6.06
N PHE A 51 1.05 -9.75 4.74
CA PHE A 51 -0.02 -9.00 4.08
C PHE A 51 -1.37 -9.73 4.08
N ILE A 52 -1.47 -10.98 4.56
CA ILE A 52 -2.74 -11.72 4.57
C ILE A 52 -3.62 -11.39 5.78
N TYR A 53 -3.05 -10.74 6.79
CA TYR A 53 -3.70 -10.44 8.06
C TYR A 53 -4.24 -9.00 8.15
N ALA A 54 -4.59 -8.43 6.99
CA ALA A 54 -5.14 -7.09 6.82
C ALA A 54 -4.24 -5.95 7.36
N GLU A 55 -4.84 -4.76 7.51
CA GLU A 55 -4.13 -3.49 7.76
C GLU A 55 -3.25 -3.51 9.02
N ARG A 56 -3.74 -4.09 10.13
CA ARG A 56 -3.02 -4.02 11.42
C ARG A 56 -1.70 -4.77 11.42
N GLN A 57 -1.65 -5.93 10.76
CA GLN A 57 -0.44 -6.75 10.74
C GLN A 57 0.48 -6.40 9.57
N PHE A 58 -0.07 -5.86 8.48
CA PHE A 58 0.73 -5.37 7.36
C PHE A 58 1.74 -4.29 7.79
N GLN A 59 1.45 -3.54 8.86
CA GLN A 59 2.39 -2.57 9.44
C GLN A 59 3.71 -3.19 9.93
N SER A 60 3.72 -4.50 10.21
CA SER A 60 4.93 -5.24 10.60
C SER A 60 5.99 -5.29 9.50
N VAL A 61 5.61 -5.07 8.23
CA VAL A 61 6.54 -4.95 7.11
C VAL A 61 6.55 -3.55 6.49
N LEU A 62 5.43 -2.82 6.52
CA LEU A 62 5.37 -1.47 5.97
C LEU A 62 6.19 -0.47 6.79
N LEU A 63 6.04 -0.43 8.11
CA LEU A 63 6.81 0.52 8.93
C LEU A 63 8.32 0.30 8.81
N PRO A 64 8.85 -0.95 8.90
CA PRO A 64 10.27 -1.19 8.63
C PRO A 64 10.71 -0.77 7.23
N ALA A 65 9.87 -0.94 6.20
CA ALA A 65 10.14 -0.48 4.85
C ALA A 65 10.27 1.05 4.78
N ILE A 66 9.35 1.78 5.43
CA ILE A 66 9.41 3.24 5.53
C ILE A 66 10.67 3.68 6.27
N VAL A 67 10.95 3.11 7.45
CA VAL A 67 12.15 3.44 8.27
C VAL A 67 13.45 3.26 7.49
N LYS A 68 13.51 2.29 6.57
CA LYS A 68 14.69 2.02 5.76
C LYS A 68 14.90 3.02 4.61
N VAL A 69 13.85 3.71 4.18
CA VAL A 69 13.86 4.61 3.03
C VAL A 69 13.84 6.08 3.45
N ALA A 70 13.08 6.40 4.50
CA ALA A 70 12.86 7.75 4.99
C ALA A 70 14.01 8.27 5.86
N ASP A 71 14.14 9.59 5.93
CA ASP A 71 15.04 10.27 6.87
C ASP A 71 14.42 10.35 8.26
N ALA A 72 13.09 10.49 8.34
CA ALA A 72 12.33 10.40 9.58
C ALA A 72 10.91 9.86 9.33
N VAL A 73 10.34 9.18 10.33
CA VAL A 73 8.94 8.73 10.31
C VAL A 73 8.33 8.80 11.71
N LEU A 74 7.08 9.25 11.78
CA LEU A 74 6.22 9.17 12.96
C LEU A 74 4.93 8.44 12.60
N VAL A 75 4.53 7.52 13.46
CA VAL A 75 3.27 6.78 13.33
C VAL A 75 2.16 7.45 14.11
N GLU A 76 0.92 7.31 13.65
CA GLU A 76 -0.27 7.76 14.38
C GLU A 76 -0.20 9.25 14.78
N GLN A 77 0.39 10.05 13.88
CA GLN A 77 0.75 11.45 14.13
C GLN A 77 -0.54 12.25 14.39
N PRO A 78 -0.67 12.89 15.57
CA PRO A 78 -1.85 13.68 15.87
C PRO A 78 -1.97 14.87 14.94
N VAL A 79 -3.16 15.08 14.36
CA VAL A 79 -3.50 16.27 13.58
C VAL A 79 -4.69 17.00 14.17
N VAL A 80 -4.52 18.31 14.36
CA VAL A 80 -5.59 19.18 14.85
C VAL A 80 -6.43 19.63 13.67
N ARG A 81 -7.68 19.14 13.59
CA ARG A 81 -8.63 19.55 12.57
C ARG A 81 -9.54 20.65 13.12
N LYS A 82 -9.58 21.81 12.47
CA LYS A 82 -10.45 22.95 12.82
C LYS A 82 -11.68 22.95 11.90
N LYS A 83 -12.82 22.48 12.42
CA LYS A 83 -14.13 22.57 11.72
C LYS A 83 -15.12 23.39 12.56
N LYS A 84 -15.62 24.51 12.00
CA LYS A 84 -16.68 25.35 12.57
C LYS A 84 -16.53 25.61 14.09
N ARG A 85 -15.36 26.09 14.53
CA ARG A 85 -15.01 26.41 15.95
C ARG A 85 -14.86 25.23 16.92
N LYS A 86 -14.94 23.97 16.48
CA LYS A 86 -14.57 22.80 17.28
C LYS A 86 -13.23 22.22 16.80
N ARG A 87 -12.30 21.99 17.73
CA ARG A 87 -11.07 21.22 17.50
C ARG A 87 -11.42 19.74 17.58
N TRP A 88 -11.10 18.99 16.53
CA TRP A 88 -11.16 17.53 16.54
C TRP A 88 -9.73 17.00 16.39
N SER A 89 -9.36 16.06 17.25
CA SER A 89 -8.11 15.31 17.10
C SER A 89 -8.35 14.19 16.08
N GLY A 90 -7.69 14.29 14.93
CA GLY A 90 -7.49 13.17 14.02
C GLY A 90 -6.09 12.59 14.19
N ARG A 91 -5.84 11.46 13.54
CA ARG A 91 -4.50 10.90 13.38
C ARG A 91 -4.27 10.64 11.90
N ILE A 92 -3.01 10.64 11.50
CA ILE A 92 -2.54 10.18 10.20
C ILE A 92 -1.69 8.95 10.49
N ASP A 93 -1.84 7.90 9.69
CA ASP A 93 -1.10 6.65 9.90
C ASP A 93 0.42 6.91 9.91
N TYR A 94 0.91 7.68 8.95
CA TYR A 94 2.32 8.08 8.89
C TYR A 94 2.53 9.55 8.52
N TRP A 95 3.36 10.22 9.30
CA TRP A 95 4.12 11.38 8.84
C TRP A 95 5.53 10.92 8.48
N VAL A 96 6.02 11.28 7.30
CA VAL A 96 7.34 10.89 6.82
C VAL A 96 8.09 12.11 6.29
N TYR A 97 9.36 12.23 6.65
CA TYR A 97 10.30 13.13 5.98
C TYR A 97 11.22 12.30 5.09
N TYR A 98 11.28 12.65 3.81
CA TYR A 98 12.13 11.98 2.83
C TYR A 98 12.73 13.02 1.90
N LYS A 99 14.06 13.09 1.87
CA LYS A 99 14.84 14.09 1.16
C LYS A 99 14.39 15.51 1.50
N SER A 100 13.64 16.14 0.60
CA SER A 100 13.20 17.54 0.71
C SER A 100 11.69 17.68 0.86
N ILE A 101 10.97 16.57 1.04
CA ILE A 101 9.52 16.56 1.12
C ILE A 101 9.01 15.93 2.42
N GLU A 102 7.80 16.37 2.78
CA GLU A 102 7.02 15.81 3.87
C GLU A 102 5.81 15.07 3.29
N LEU A 103 5.60 13.83 3.74
CA LEU A 103 4.52 12.96 3.29
C LEU A 103 3.56 12.69 4.44
N LEU A 104 2.29 12.98 4.20
CA LEU A 104 1.16 12.62 5.04
C LEU A 104 0.47 11.41 4.42
N ILE A 105 0.70 10.22 4.97
CA ILE A 105 0.28 8.96 4.36
C ILE A 105 -0.86 8.36 5.19
N GLU A 106 -1.99 8.12 4.55
CA GLU A 106 -3.06 7.26 5.06
C GLU A 106 -3.01 5.94 4.28
N VAL A 107 -2.99 4.83 4.99
CA VAL A 107 -2.86 3.50 4.44
C VAL A 107 -4.15 2.73 4.69
N LYS A 108 -4.60 1.98 3.69
CA LYS A 108 -5.69 1.03 3.81
C LYS A 108 -5.28 -0.31 3.24
N HIS A 109 -6.01 -1.34 3.64
CA HIS A 109 -5.86 -2.68 3.09
C HIS A 109 -7.15 -3.11 2.40
N GLY A 110 -7.02 -3.85 1.31
CA GLY A 110 -8.14 -4.42 0.59
C GLY A 110 -7.79 -5.76 -0.03
N TRP A 111 -8.74 -6.31 -0.78
CA TRP A 111 -8.57 -7.65 -1.37
C TRP A 111 -9.10 -7.71 -2.79
N MET A 112 -8.45 -8.52 -3.62
CA MET A 112 -8.92 -8.85 -4.95
C MET A 112 -8.82 -10.36 -5.20
N ALA A 113 -9.95 -11.00 -5.48
CA ALA A 113 -9.92 -12.40 -5.91
C ALA A 113 -9.56 -12.44 -7.40
N ILE A 114 -8.62 -13.30 -7.79
CA ILE A 114 -8.08 -13.38 -9.16
C ILE A 114 -9.22 -13.56 -10.18
N LYS A 115 -10.15 -14.47 -9.90
CA LYS A 115 -11.27 -14.79 -10.79
C LYS A 115 -12.48 -13.84 -10.65
N ALA A 116 -12.46 -12.89 -9.71
CA ALA A 116 -13.58 -11.96 -9.55
C ALA A 116 -13.62 -10.98 -10.73
N PRO A 117 -14.78 -10.70 -11.35
CA PRO A 117 -14.85 -9.82 -12.53
C PRO A 117 -14.60 -8.35 -12.20
N LYS A 118 -14.78 -7.93 -10.94
CA LYS A 118 -14.67 -6.54 -10.50
C LYS A 118 -14.01 -6.46 -9.12
N LEU A 119 -13.47 -5.29 -8.81
CA LEU A 119 -12.98 -4.96 -7.48
C LEU A 119 -14.11 -5.03 -6.45
N ARG A 120 -13.77 -5.42 -5.22
CA ARG A 120 -14.75 -5.51 -4.14
C ARG A 120 -15.19 -4.13 -3.69
N LYS A 121 -16.49 -3.98 -3.41
CA LYS A 121 -17.04 -2.76 -2.80
C LYS A 121 -16.35 -2.37 -1.50
N ALA A 122 -15.96 -3.34 -0.68
CA ALA A 122 -15.20 -3.06 0.56
C ALA A 122 -13.82 -2.43 0.27
N THR A 123 -13.11 -2.90 -0.75
CA THR A 123 -11.83 -2.33 -1.18
C THR A 123 -12.02 -0.92 -1.75
N GLN A 124 -13.09 -0.71 -2.54
CA GLN A 124 -13.46 0.61 -3.07
C GLN A 124 -13.80 1.60 -1.93
N GLN A 125 -14.60 1.17 -0.95
CA GLN A 125 -14.96 2.01 0.20
C GLN A 125 -13.72 2.37 1.03
N ALA A 126 -12.83 1.42 1.30
CA ALA A 126 -11.60 1.68 2.04
C ALA A 126 -10.75 2.76 1.34
N TRP A 127 -10.67 2.71 0.01
CA TRP A 127 -10.01 3.73 -0.78
C TRP A 127 -10.66 5.12 -0.65
N GLU A 128 -11.99 5.21 -0.75
CA GLU A 128 -12.73 6.45 -0.57
C GLU A 128 -12.53 7.04 0.84
N ASP A 129 -12.52 6.18 1.85
CA ASP A 129 -12.32 6.57 3.25
C ASP A 129 -10.94 7.21 3.45
N ALA A 130 -9.87 6.62 2.89
CA ALA A 130 -8.53 7.19 2.94
C ALA A 130 -8.45 8.57 2.27
N LEU A 131 -9.10 8.73 1.12
CA LEU A 131 -9.14 10.00 0.40
C LEU A 131 -9.89 11.08 1.20
N GLU A 132 -11.04 10.75 1.78
CA GLU A 132 -11.81 11.70 2.58
C GLU A 132 -11.07 12.08 3.87
N GLN A 133 -10.42 11.13 4.55
CA GLN A 133 -9.58 11.41 5.72
C GLN A 133 -8.51 12.45 5.39
N LEU A 134 -7.77 12.27 4.29
CA LEU A 134 -6.71 13.19 3.87
C LEU A 134 -7.21 14.54 3.37
N LYS A 135 -8.38 14.57 2.71
CA LYS A 135 -9.02 15.81 2.23
C LYS A 135 -9.31 16.78 3.37
N THR A 136 -9.59 16.27 4.57
CA THR A 136 -9.91 17.13 5.72
C THR A 136 -8.70 17.87 6.31
N ILE A 137 -7.47 17.49 5.99
CA ILE A 137 -6.25 18.14 6.50
C ILE A 137 -5.96 19.40 5.68
N LYS A 138 -5.86 20.56 6.31
CA LYS A 138 -5.53 21.82 5.61
C LYS A 138 -4.03 22.14 5.70
N LYS A 139 -3.53 22.90 4.72
CA LYS A 139 -2.15 23.41 4.71
C LYS A 139 -1.77 24.13 6.01
N SER A 140 -2.68 24.93 6.57
CA SER A 140 -2.44 25.60 7.86
C SER A 140 -2.29 24.64 9.04
N GLU A 141 -2.95 23.48 8.99
CA GLU A 141 -2.89 22.46 10.05
C GLU A 141 -1.62 21.61 9.90
N ALA A 142 -1.19 21.34 8.67
CA ALA A 142 0.08 20.69 8.41
C ALA A 142 1.27 21.56 8.85
N LYS A 143 1.21 22.89 8.61
CA LYS A 143 2.23 23.83 9.12
C LYS A 143 2.30 23.91 10.64
N GLU A 144 1.18 23.72 11.35
CA GLU A 144 1.14 23.67 12.81
C GLU A 144 1.86 22.42 13.39
N LEU A 145 2.20 21.41 12.57
CA LEU A 145 3.05 20.28 12.98
C LEU A 145 4.52 20.67 13.18
N GLY A 146 4.89 21.93 12.92
CA GLY A 146 6.22 22.47 13.23
C GLY A 146 7.31 22.03 12.25
N MET A 147 6.91 21.60 11.06
CA MET A 147 7.80 21.05 10.04
C MET A 147 7.74 22.00 8.84
N ASP A 148 8.72 22.91 8.75
CA ASP A 148 8.81 23.99 7.75
C ASP A 148 9.90 23.66 6.72
N SER A 149 10.06 22.36 6.42
CA SER A 149 11.27 21.83 5.79
C SER A 149 11.14 21.55 4.29
N GLY A 150 9.94 21.68 3.72
CA GLY A 150 9.72 21.37 2.30
C GLY A 150 8.28 21.41 1.79
N GLU A 151 8.08 20.85 0.60
CA GLU A 151 6.76 20.62 0.03
C GLU A 151 6.05 19.50 0.80
N ILE A 152 4.79 19.72 1.16
CA ILE A 152 3.98 18.74 1.88
C ILE A 152 3.02 18.06 0.89
N LEU A 153 3.12 16.75 0.76
CA LEU A 153 2.25 15.92 -0.06
C LEU A 153 1.41 14.99 0.80
N LYS A 154 0.20 14.71 0.34
CA LYS A 154 -0.72 13.72 0.90
C LYS A 154 -0.73 12.49 0.02
N ILE A 155 -0.68 11.32 0.64
CA ILE A 155 -0.69 10.04 -0.03
C ILE A 155 -1.81 9.19 0.58
N ALA A 156 -2.90 8.96 -0.19
CA ALA A 156 -3.78 7.83 0.11
C ALA A 156 -3.17 6.60 -0.55
N MET A 157 -2.84 5.57 0.22
CA MET A 157 -2.31 4.32 -0.28
C MET A 157 -3.22 3.17 0.10
N ILE A 158 -3.54 2.30 -0.85
CA ILE A 158 -4.21 1.03 -0.57
C ILE A 158 -3.35 -0.14 -1.02
N VAL A 159 -3.19 -1.13 -0.14
CA VAL A 159 -2.49 -2.38 -0.43
C VAL A 159 -3.52 -3.47 -0.66
N VAL A 160 -3.44 -4.13 -1.81
CA VAL A 160 -4.43 -5.10 -2.29
C VAL A 160 -3.73 -6.40 -2.69
N PRO A 161 -3.56 -7.35 -1.76
CA PRO A 161 -3.17 -8.70 -2.12
C PRO A 161 -4.23 -9.34 -3.02
N CYS A 162 -3.75 -9.97 -4.10
CA CYS A 162 -4.55 -10.81 -4.94
C CYS A 162 -4.55 -12.23 -4.40
N TYR A 163 -5.68 -12.92 -4.50
CA TYR A 163 -5.78 -14.28 -3.96
C TYR A 163 -6.69 -15.20 -4.76
N GLN A 164 -6.47 -16.50 -4.60
CA GLN A 164 -7.34 -17.55 -5.11
C GLN A 164 -7.30 -18.76 -4.17
N SER A 165 -8.48 -19.30 -3.85
CA SER A 165 -8.59 -20.52 -3.05
C SER A 165 -9.17 -21.69 -3.83
N SER A 166 -8.78 -22.91 -3.46
CA SER A 166 -9.23 -24.17 -4.05
C SER A 166 -9.04 -25.33 -3.05
N GLN A 167 -9.84 -26.38 -3.18
CA GLN A 167 -9.57 -27.64 -2.49
C GLN A 167 -8.48 -28.45 -3.20
N ASP A 168 -8.35 -28.29 -4.51
CA ASP A 168 -7.27 -28.90 -5.30
C ASP A 168 -6.10 -27.91 -5.42
N LYS A 169 -4.98 -28.26 -4.76
CA LYS A 169 -3.72 -27.52 -4.76
C LYS A 169 -3.07 -27.49 -6.15
N ASN A 170 -3.24 -28.53 -6.97
CA ASN A 170 -2.66 -28.57 -8.31
C ASN A 170 -3.28 -27.52 -9.23
N ILE A 171 -4.59 -27.28 -9.10
CA ILE A 171 -5.27 -26.19 -9.82
C ILE A 171 -4.62 -24.84 -9.49
N LEU A 172 -4.31 -24.57 -8.22
CA LEU A 172 -3.69 -23.31 -7.81
C LEU A 172 -2.29 -23.15 -8.38
N LEU A 173 -1.47 -24.20 -8.32
CA LEU A 173 -0.09 -24.18 -8.81
C LEU A 173 0.02 -24.06 -10.34
N SER A 174 -1.05 -24.42 -11.07
CA SER A 174 -1.13 -24.29 -12.53
C SER A 174 -1.68 -22.94 -13.02
N LEU A 175 -2.09 -22.04 -12.13
CA LEU A 175 -2.64 -20.76 -12.55
C LEU A 175 -1.55 -19.87 -13.14
N ASP A 176 -1.75 -19.48 -14.39
CA ASP A 176 -1.01 -18.38 -15.00
C ASP A 176 -1.68 -17.06 -14.60
N ILE A 177 -0.92 -16.17 -13.97
CA ILE A 177 -1.45 -14.95 -13.35
C ILE A 177 -0.86 -13.74 -14.06
N ASP A 178 -1.73 -13.03 -14.78
CA ASP A 178 -1.43 -11.71 -15.33
C ASP A 178 -1.46 -10.66 -14.20
N SER A 179 -0.33 -10.51 -13.50
CA SER A 179 -0.19 -9.58 -12.38
C SER A 179 -0.41 -8.13 -12.80
N ASP A 180 0.01 -7.74 -13.99
CA ASP A 180 -0.19 -6.39 -14.51
C ASP A 180 -1.66 -6.14 -14.88
N GLY A 181 -2.33 -7.12 -15.50
CA GLY A 181 -3.77 -7.07 -15.73
C GLY A 181 -4.57 -6.99 -14.42
N MET A 182 -4.12 -7.66 -13.35
CA MET A 182 -4.71 -7.51 -12.02
C MET A 182 -4.50 -6.10 -11.45
N ARG A 183 -3.31 -5.52 -11.61
CA ARG A 183 -3.02 -4.13 -11.22
C ARG A 183 -3.94 -3.16 -11.94
N GLN A 184 -4.03 -3.26 -13.27
CA GLN A 184 -4.86 -2.39 -14.08
C GLN A 184 -6.34 -2.49 -13.66
N LYS A 185 -6.84 -3.71 -13.45
CA LYS A 185 -8.21 -3.95 -12.98
C LYS A 185 -8.51 -3.35 -11.61
N ILE A 186 -7.53 -3.32 -10.71
CA ILE A 186 -7.68 -2.66 -9.41
C ILE A 186 -7.73 -1.14 -9.61
N VAL A 187 -6.81 -0.58 -10.40
CA VAL A 187 -6.77 0.86 -10.71
C VAL A 187 -8.09 1.32 -11.36
N ASP A 188 -8.55 0.63 -12.39
CA ASP A 188 -9.81 0.92 -13.10
C ASP A 188 -11.04 0.76 -12.19
N GLY A 189 -10.92 -0.03 -11.13
CA GLY A 189 -11.97 -0.24 -10.15
C GLY A 189 -12.10 0.89 -9.12
N LEU A 190 -11.25 1.90 -9.13
CA LEU A 190 -11.21 2.99 -8.15
C LEU A 190 -11.59 4.34 -8.77
N ASP A 191 -12.73 4.90 -8.35
CA ASP A 191 -13.37 6.07 -8.98
C ASP A 191 -12.58 7.40 -8.93
N SER A 192 -11.63 7.55 -7.99
CA SER A 192 -10.86 8.80 -7.81
C SER A 192 -9.49 8.80 -8.52
N GLU A 193 -9.32 7.87 -9.47
CA GLU A 193 -8.16 7.69 -10.35
C GLU A 193 -6.82 7.78 -9.60
N PRO A 194 -6.25 6.65 -9.15
CA PRO A 194 -4.87 6.61 -8.68
C PRO A 194 -3.91 7.24 -9.71
N ASN A 195 -2.85 7.89 -9.23
CA ASN A 195 -1.80 8.45 -10.10
C ASN A 195 -0.43 7.81 -9.86
N TRP A 196 -0.41 6.73 -9.09
CA TRP A 196 0.73 5.87 -8.93
C TRP A 196 0.23 4.46 -8.59
N SER A 197 0.84 3.43 -9.18
CA SER A 197 0.57 2.05 -8.81
C SER A 197 1.80 1.17 -9.01
N ALA A 198 1.87 0.10 -8.23
CA ALA A 198 2.84 -0.95 -8.41
C ALA A 198 2.21 -2.32 -8.16
N VAL A 199 2.76 -3.33 -8.80
CA VAL A 199 2.46 -4.73 -8.50
C VAL A 199 3.75 -5.46 -8.19
N TRP A 200 3.76 -6.16 -7.06
CA TRP A 200 4.80 -7.11 -6.71
C TRP A 200 4.32 -8.53 -7.02
N GLU A 201 5.07 -9.23 -7.87
CA GLU A 201 4.90 -10.65 -8.14
C GLU A 201 5.57 -11.49 -7.05
N VAL A 202 4.75 -12.11 -6.21
CA VAL A 202 5.23 -12.96 -5.11
C VAL A 202 5.89 -14.20 -5.71
N PRO A 203 7.15 -14.54 -5.34
CA PRO A 203 7.79 -15.75 -5.86
C PRO A 203 6.97 -17.00 -5.53
N GLN A 204 6.82 -17.92 -6.50
CA GLN A 204 5.96 -19.11 -6.39
C GLN A 204 6.18 -19.92 -5.11
N ALA A 205 7.43 -20.03 -4.64
CA ALA A 205 7.80 -20.72 -3.41
C ALA A 205 7.15 -20.15 -2.13
N PHE A 206 6.66 -18.91 -2.18
CA PHE A 206 6.08 -18.18 -1.06
C PHE A 206 4.59 -17.89 -1.26
N GLN A 207 3.99 -18.26 -2.40
CA GLN A 207 2.62 -17.87 -2.71
C GLN A 207 1.59 -18.68 -1.93
N LEU A 208 1.90 -19.95 -1.64
CA LEU A 208 0.94 -20.88 -1.05
C LEU A 208 0.92 -20.74 0.46
N THR A 209 -0.28 -20.55 0.99
CA THR A 209 -0.55 -20.63 2.42
C THR A 209 -1.56 -21.75 2.65
N GLU A 210 -1.27 -22.58 3.64
CA GLU A 210 -2.26 -23.53 4.16
C GLU A 210 -3.15 -22.75 5.11
N ALA A 211 -4.27 -22.27 4.60
CA ALA A 211 -5.24 -21.60 5.44
C ALA A 211 -6.09 -22.65 6.16
N GLU A 212 -6.15 -22.56 7.50
CA GLU A 212 -7.07 -23.35 8.34
C GLU A 212 -8.54 -22.90 8.16
N TYR A 213 -9.01 -22.71 6.92
CA TYR A 213 -10.43 -22.50 6.67
C TYR A 213 -11.16 -23.84 6.88
N GLU A 214 -12.30 -23.81 7.58
CA GLU A 214 -13.20 -24.96 7.70
C GLU A 214 -13.46 -25.56 6.30
N GLY A 215 -12.97 -26.78 6.05
CA GLY A 215 -13.09 -27.47 4.77
C GLY A 215 -11.79 -27.69 3.98
N GLY A 216 -10.60 -27.44 4.57
CA GLY A 216 -9.31 -27.88 4.03
C GLY A 216 -8.91 -27.21 2.72
N ARG A 217 -9.23 -25.92 2.56
CA ARG A 217 -8.96 -25.16 1.33
C ARG A 217 -7.57 -24.56 1.38
N ASN A 218 -6.85 -24.68 0.26
CA ASN A 218 -5.59 -24.00 0.04
C ASN A 218 -5.85 -22.60 -0.52
N GLU A 219 -4.98 -21.63 -0.21
CA GLU A 219 -5.03 -20.29 -0.76
C GLU A 219 -3.64 -19.87 -1.27
N ILE A 220 -3.60 -19.27 -2.46
CA ILE A 220 -2.40 -18.62 -2.99
C ILE A 220 -2.55 -17.11 -3.03
N HIS A 221 -1.43 -16.41 -2.85
CA HIS A 221 -1.30 -14.98 -3.03
C HIS A 221 -0.20 -14.65 -4.06
N PRO A 222 -0.51 -14.66 -5.36
CA PRO A 222 0.51 -14.56 -6.41
C PRO A 222 1.03 -13.15 -6.62
N CYS A 223 0.27 -12.11 -6.27
CA CYS A 223 0.73 -10.74 -6.38
C CYS A 223 0.11 -9.84 -5.32
N VAL A 224 0.82 -8.75 -4.99
CA VAL A 224 0.37 -7.70 -4.07
C VAL A 224 0.43 -6.37 -4.80
N ASN A 225 -0.70 -5.68 -4.87
CA ASN A 225 -0.83 -4.39 -5.54
C ASN A 225 -0.75 -3.26 -4.53
N PHE A 226 -0.02 -2.22 -4.89
CA PHE A 226 0.11 -0.98 -4.15
C PHE A 226 -0.43 0.12 -5.03
N VAL A 227 -1.45 0.82 -4.57
CA VAL A 227 -2.12 1.84 -5.38
C VAL A 227 -2.20 3.11 -4.56
N ALA A 228 -1.79 4.24 -5.15
CA ALA A 228 -1.69 5.49 -4.44
C ALA A 228 -2.26 6.68 -5.21
N LYS A 229 -2.78 7.63 -4.44
CA LYS A 229 -3.13 8.97 -4.89
C LYS A 229 -2.27 9.97 -4.15
N VAL A 230 -1.34 10.59 -4.87
CA VAL A 230 -0.46 11.63 -4.34
C VAL A 230 -0.99 13.00 -4.76
N LYS A 231 -1.06 13.94 -3.81
CA LYS A 231 -1.47 15.33 -4.04
C LYS A 231 -0.68 16.29 -3.17
N THR A 232 -0.25 17.42 -3.73
CA THR A 232 0.27 18.55 -2.93
C THR A 232 -0.83 19.16 -2.06
N ILE A 233 -0.46 19.73 -0.90
CA ILE A 233 -1.37 20.43 0.03
C ILE A 233 -1.61 21.92 -0.25
#